data_AF-A0A0F8ZTR2-F1
#
_entry.id   AF-A0A0F8ZTR2-F1
#
_cell.length_a   1.000
_cell.length_b   1.000
_cell.length_c   1.000
_cell.angle_alpha   90.00
_cell.angle_beta   90.00
_cell.angle_gamma   90.00
#
_symmetry.space_group_name_H-M   'P 1'
#
loop_
_entity.id
_entity.type
_entity.pdbx_description
1 polymer ?
#
loop_
_entity_poly.entity_id
_entity_poly.type
_entity_poly.pdbx_seq_one_letter_code
_entity_poly.pdbx_strand_id
1 'polypeptide(L)' 'MKHTIKTGFSFGLTSGIITTLGLMVGLSSGTKSRLAVIGGVLIIAIADSLSD' A
#
# COMPACT_ATOMS: atom_id res chain seq x y z
N MET A 1 23.12 2.98 -13.81
CA MET A 1 22.12 3.91 -13.21
C MET A 1 20.72 3.84 -13.82
N LYS A 2 20.52 3.86 -15.14
CA LYS A 2 19.15 3.89 -15.74
C LYS A 2 18.29 2.64 -15.46
N HIS A 3 18.91 1.47 -15.25
CA HIS A 3 18.18 0.23 -14.98
C HIS A 3 17.59 0.18 -13.57
N THR A 4 18.37 0.53 -12.54
CA THR A 4 17.98 0.48 -11.12
C THR A 4 16.74 1.32 -10.82
N ILE A 5 16.63 2.52 -11.40
CA ILE A 5 15.45 3.39 -11.24
C ILE A 5 14.22 2.75 -11.88
N LYS A 6 14.37 2.11 -13.04
CA LYS A 6 13.27 1.46 -13.75
C LYS A 6 12.77 0.22 -13.02
N THR A 7 13.69 -0.59 -12.46
CA THR A 7 13.32 -1.77 -11.67
C THR A 7 12.74 -1.38 -10.32
N GLY A 8 13.35 -0.43 -9.60
CA GLY A 8 12.86 0.04 -8.31
C GLY A 8 11.49 0.70 -8.42
N PHE A 9 11.26 1.51 -9.46
CA PHE A 9 9.96 2.12 -9.71
C PHE A 9 8.88 1.10 -10.07
N SER A 10 9.19 0.11 -10.92
CA SER A 10 8.24 -0.97 -11.23
C SER A 10 7.94 -1.86 -10.00
N PHE A 11 8.95 -2.10 -9.16
CA PHE A 11 8.77 -2.93 -7.96
C PHE A 11 7.95 -2.19 -6.89
N GLY A 12 8.28 -0.93 -6.60
CA GLY A 12 7.56 -0.09 -5.64
C GLY A 12 6.12 0.19 -6.07
N LEU A 13 5.87 0.38 -7.37
CA LEU A 13 4.51 0.55 -7.87
C LEU A 13 3.70 -0.75 -7.70
N THR A 14 4.30 -1.90 -8.01
CA THR A 14 3.61 -3.20 -7.89
C THR A 14 3.34 -3.55 -6.42
N SER A 15 4.31 -3.36 -5.52
CA SER A 15 4.14 -3.60 -4.09
C SER A 15 3.10 -2.67 -3.47
N GLY A 16 3.16 -1.37 -3.77
CA GLY A 16 2.20 -0.38 -3.27
C GLY A 16 0.76 -0.68 -3.70
N ILE A 17 0.58 -1.13 -4.96
CA ILE A 17 -0.73 -1.55 -5.47
C ILE A 17 -1.24 -2.78 -4.71
N ILE A 18 -0.42 -3.82 -4.55
CA ILE A 18 -0.82 -5.06 -3.86
C ILE A 18 -1.17 -4.78 -2.39
N THR A 19 -0.37 -3.98 -1.70
CA THR A 19 -0.59 -3.62 -0.29
C THR A 19 -1.89 -2.82 -0.12
N THR A 20 -2.13 -1.82 -0.97
CA THR A 20 -3.34 -0.98 -0.90
C THR A 20 -4.60 -1.78 -1.23
N LEU A 21 -4.55 -2.61 -2.28
CA LEU A 21 -5.68 -3.47 -2.66
C LEU A 21 -5.95 -4.55 -1.61
N GLY A 22 -4.91 -5.20 -1.10
CA GLY A 22 -5.01 -6.22 -0.05
C GLY A 22 -5.64 -5.65 1.21
N LEU A 23 -5.21 -4.47 1.64
CA LEU A 23 -5.78 -3.79 2.80
C LEU A 23 -7.22 -3.33 2.55
N MET A 24 -7.51 -2.78 1.38
CA MET A 24 -8.86 -2.35 1.02
C MET A 24 -9.85 -3.53 0.97
N VAL A 25 -9.48 -4.64 0.33
CA VAL A 25 -10.32 -5.85 0.24
C VAL A 25 -10.46 -6.53 1.59
N GLY A 26 -9.39 -6.64 2.36
CA GLY A 26 -9.38 -7.26 3.69
C GLY A 26 -10.25 -6.50 4.69
N LEU A 27 -10.05 -5.19 4.80
CA LEU A 27 -10.82 -4.34 5.71
C LEU A 27 -12.27 -4.16 5.25
N SER A 28 -12.50 -4.02 3.94
CA SER A 28 -13.86 -3.92 3.39
C SER A 28 -14.66 -5.20 3.63
N SER A 29 -14.04 -6.38 3.47
CA SER A 29 -14.71 -7.67 3.70
C SER A 29 -14.94 -7.95 5.19
N GLY A 30 -14.00 -7.59 6.06
CA GLY A 30 -14.08 -7.87 7.49
C GLY A 30 -14.94 -6.90 8.30
N THR A 31 -15.06 -5.63 7.87
CA THR A 31 -15.72 -4.59 8.67
C THR A 31 -16.86 -3.86 7.97
N LYS A 32 -16.94 -3.89 6.63
CA LYS A 32 -17.83 -3.03 5.80
C LYS A 32 -17.72 -1.52 6.10
N SER A 33 -16.74 -1.09 6.89
CA SER A 33 -16.59 0.29 7.35
C SER A 33 -15.56 1.02 6.51
N ARG A 34 -16.00 2.06 5.78
CA ARG A 34 -15.11 2.93 5.00
C ARG A 34 -14.08 3.64 5.88
N LEU A 35 -14.41 3.89 7.14
CA LEU A 35 -13.53 4.53 8.12
C LEU A 35 -12.33 3.63 8.47
N ALA A 36 -12.57 2.32 8.59
CA ALA A 36 -11.50 1.35 8.81
C ALA A 36 -10.55 1.29 7.61
N VAL A 37 -11.09 1.28 6.39
CA VAL A 37 -10.29 1.30 5.15
C VAL A 37 -9.41 2.55 5.07
N ILE A 38 -9.98 3.74 5.30
CA ILE A 38 -9.23 5.00 5.27
C ILE A 38 -8.14 5.03 6.35
N GLY A 39 -8.46 4.58 7.57
CA GLY A 39 -7.49 4.48 8.67
C GLY A 39 -6.34 3.51 8.35
N GLY A 40 -6.65 2.35 7.77
CA GLY A 40 -5.63 1.36 7.42
C GLY A 40 -4.69 1.84 6.31
N VAL A 41 -5.21 2.54 5.29
CA VAL A 41 -4.35 3.13 4.23
C VAL A 41 -3.43 4.20 4.83
N LEU A 42 -3.94 5.05 5.73
CA LEU A 42 -3.15 6.07 6.43
C LEU A 42 -2.03 5.46 7.29
N ILE A 43 -2.34 4.41 8.05
CA ILE A 43 -1.35 3.73 8.91
C ILE A 43 -0.25 3.09 8.07
N ILE A 44 -0.60 2.39 6.98
CA ILE A 44 0.42 1.78 6.12
C ILE A 44 1.24 2.85 5.42
N ALA A 45 0.63 3.92 4.89
CA ALA A 45 1.38 5.00 4.25
C ALA A 45 2.44 5.60 5.19
N ILE A 46 2.09 5.80 6.46
CA ILE A 46 3.04 6.30 7.48
C ILE A 46 4.11 5.24 7.77
N ALA A 47 3.74 3.99 7.98
CA ALA A 47 4.68 2.91 8.29
C ALA A 47 5.67 2.65 7.14
N ASP A 48 5.21 2.68 5.89
CA ASP A 48 6.00 2.48 4.68
C ASP A 48 6.98 3.64 4.49
N SER A 49 6.52 4.89 4.67
CA SER A 49 7.40 6.07 4.63
C SER A 49 8.45 6.13 5.75
N LEU A 50 8.29 5.34 6.82
CA LEU A 50 9.26 5.21 7.90
C LEU A 50 10.20 4.00 7.68
N SER A 51 9.80 3.05 6.83
CA SER A 51 10.52 1.78 6.62
C SER A 51 11.33 1.74 5.32
N ASP A 52 11.01 2.57 4.32
CA ASP A 52 11.76 2.71 3.06
C ASP A 52 13.00 3.61 3.22
#